data_AF-J2WSP5-F1
#
_entry.id   AF-J2WSP5-F1
#
_cell.length_a   1.000
_cell.length_b   1.000
_cell.length_c   1.000
_cell.angle_alpha   90.00
_cell.angle_beta   90.00
_cell.angle_gamma   90.00
#
_symmetry.space_group_name_H-M   'P 1'
#
loop_
_entity.id
_entity.type
_entity.pdbx_description
1 polymer ?
#
loop_
_entity_poly.entity_id
_entity_poly.type
_entity_poly.pdbx_seq_one_letter_code
_entity_poly.pdbx_strand_id
1 'polypeptide(L)'
;MKAIRFALALACALPAGQALAASTCNVKEYNAVGYSWDHIALQVAQEPALTDQSPVDFTSGEAKSAAFNASTSLIEIICNAQAAYLIGANPTATANNSWVPAGVSKFIGVKPSDKISFITKP
;
A
#
# COMPACT_ATOMS: atom_id res chain seq x y z
N MET A 1 -64.74 -13.49 -25.15
CA MET A 1 -63.39 -13.88 -25.64
C MET A 1 -62.35 -13.42 -24.62
N LYS A 2 -61.28 -14.21 -24.47
CA LYS A 2 -60.30 -14.22 -23.38
C LYS A 2 -59.54 -12.91 -23.17
N ALA A 3 -59.18 -12.66 -21.91
CA ALA A 3 -58.43 -11.53 -21.39
C ALA A 3 -56.99 -11.45 -21.94
N ILE A 4 -56.50 -10.22 -22.17
CA ILE A 4 -55.08 -9.92 -22.41
C ILE A 4 -54.61 -9.08 -21.22
N ARG A 5 -53.78 -9.68 -20.37
CA ARG A 5 -53.08 -9.00 -19.27
C ARG A 5 -51.71 -8.57 -19.79
N PHE A 6 -51.46 -7.28 -19.92
CA PHE A 6 -50.12 -6.73 -20.14
C PHE A 6 -49.47 -6.49 -18.78
N ALA A 7 -48.51 -7.34 -18.41
CA ALA A 7 -47.60 -7.08 -17.31
C ALA A 7 -46.46 -6.20 -17.84
N LEU A 8 -46.41 -4.93 -17.40
CA LEU A 8 -45.28 -4.05 -17.67
C LEU A 8 -44.23 -4.30 -16.58
N ALA A 9 -43.13 -4.94 -16.96
CA ALA A 9 -42.00 -5.21 -16.09
C ALA A 9 -41.33 -3.89 -15.67
N LEU A 10 -41.33 -3.61 -14.36
CA LEU A 10 -40.53 -2.55 -13.77
C LEU A 10 -39.06 -3.00 -13.82
N ALA A 11 -38.32 -2.52 -14.81
CA ALA A 11 -36.88 -2.73 -14.89
C ALA A 11 -36.20 -1.97 -13.73
N CYS A 12 -35.80 -2.73 -12.71
CA CYS A 12 -34.96 -2.26 -11.62
C CYS A 12 -33.56 -1.95 -12.20
N ALA A 13 -33.33 -0.69 -12.58
CA ALA A 13 -32.00 -0.20 -12.88
C ALA A 13 -31.22 -0.11 -11.56
N LEU A 14 -30.53 -1.19 -11.18
CA LEU A 14 -29.48 -1.08 -10.17
C LEU A 14 -28.40 -0.15 -10.75
N PRO A 15 -28.10 1.00 -10.12
CA PRO A 15 -26.87 1.69 -10.44
C PRO A 15 -25.73 0.76 -10.02
N ALA A 16 -24.97 0.28 -10.99
CA ALA A 16 -23.69 -0.36 -10.73
C ALA A 16 -22.77 0.71 -10.13
N GLY A 17 -22.83 0.89 -8.82
CA GLY A 17 -21.81 1.61 -8.07
C GLY A 17 -20.51 0.89 -8.32
N GLN A 18 -19.58 1.52 -9.04
CA GLN A 18 -18.26 0.98 -9.25
C GLN A 18 -17.64 0.79 -7.88
N ALA A 19 -17.27 -0.44 -7.52
CA ALA A 19 -16.50 -0.68 -6.30
C ALA A 19 -15.19 0.11 -6.46
N LEU A 20 -15.00 1.14 -5.64
CA LEU A 20 -13.73 1.83 -5.57
C LEU A 20 -12.71 0.79 -5.10
N ALA A 21 -11.68 0.53 -5.92
CA ALA A 21 -10.58 -0.32 -5.50
C ALA A 21 -9.95 0.32 -4.25
N ALA A 22 -9.72 -0.47 -3.21
CA ALA A 22 -9.10 0.02 -1.98
C ALA A 22 -7.70 0.57 -2.29
N SER A 23 -7.35 1.72 -1.70
CA SER A 23 -6.02 2.29 -1.77
C SER A 23 -5.14 1.63 -0.72
N THR A 24 -4.19 0.82 -1.17
CA THR A 24 -3.33 0.00 -0.31
C THR A 24 -1.85 0.12 -0.67
N CYS A 25 -0.99 0.04 0.34
CA CYS A 25 0.45 -0.11 0.19
C CYS A 25 0.94 -1.41 0.82
N ASN A 26 1.70 -2.19 0.07
CA ASN A 26 2.44 -3.33 0.61
C ASN A 26 3.75 -2.84 1.21
N VAL A 27 4.15 -3.44 2.33
CA VAL A 27 5.42 -3.15 3.02
C VAL A 27 6.15 -4.46 3.24
N LYS A 28 7.30 -4.61 2.59
CA LYS A 28 8.22 -5.74 2.80
C LYS A 28 9.41 -5.25 3.62
N GLU A 29 9.84 -6.03 4.60
CA GLU A 29 10.94 -5.65 5.51
C GLU A 29 12.17 -6.50 5.26
N TYR A 30 13.36 -5.90 5.30
CA TYR A 30 14.63 -6.59 5.13
C TYR A 30 15.67 -6.13 6.16
N ASN A 31 16.66 -6.98 6.41
CA ASN A 31 17.84 -6.66 7.21
C ASN A 31 19.09 -6.32 6.38
N ALA A 32 19.09 -6.59 5.07
CA ALA A 32 20.26 -6.46 4.22
C ALA A 32 19.91 -6.05 2.77
N VAL A 33 20.86 -5.36 2.15
CA VAL A 33 20.87 -5.10 0.70
C VAL A 33 21.44 -6.29 -0.06
N GLY A 34 21.10 -6.43 -1.33
CA GLY A 34 21.71 -7.43 -2.20
C GLY A 34 23.16 -7.09 -2.55
N TYR A 35 23.95 -8.11 -2.87
CA TYR A 35 25.35 -7.99 -3.25
C TYR A 35 25.60 -8.59 -4.63
N SER A 36 26.55 -8.04 -5.39
CA SER A 36 27.09 -8.69 -6.58
C SER A 36 27.93 -9.91 -6.21
N TRP A 37 28.33 -10.69 -7.21
CA TRP A 37 29.30 -11.80 -7.04
C TRP A 37 30.62 -11.34 -6.40
N ASP A 38 31.03 -10.11 -6.68
CA ASP A 38 32.24 -9.48 -6.13
C ASP A 38 32.01 -8.82 -4.76
N HIS A 39 30.89 -9.12 -4.09
CA HIS A 39 30.53 -8.58 -2.78
C HIS A 39 30.41 -7.05 -2.72
N ILE A 40 30.05 -6.44 -3.85
CA ILE A 40 29.73 -5.01 -3.92
C ILE A 40 28.24 -4.85 -3.58
N ALA A 41 27.93 -3.99 -2.60
CA ALA A 41 26.55 -3.68 -2.23
C ALA A 41 25.81 -3.01 -3.40
N LEU A 42 24.61 -3.52 -3.71
CA LEU A 42 23.76 -3.04 -4.79
C LEU A 42 22.55 -2.27 -4.21
N GLN A 43 21.93 -1.40 -5.02
CA GLN A 43 20.71 -0.68 -4.63
C GLN A 43 19.45 -1.54 -4.78
N VAL A 44 19.48 -2.74 -4.23
CA VAL A 44 18.36 -3.70 -4.19
C VAL A 44 18.30 -4.35 -2.80
N ALA A 45 17.13 -4.81 -2.38
CA ALA A 45 17.03 -5.61 -1.16
C ALA A 45 17.50 -7.06 -1.40
N GLN A 46 18.00 -7.71 -0.35
CA GLN A 46 18.31 -9.13 -0.40
C GLN A 46 17.07 -9.97 -0.03
N GLU A 47 16.56 -10.75 -0.99
CA GLU A 47 15.54 -11.77 -0.70
C GLU A 47 16.18 -13.02 -0.06
N PRO A 48 15.45 -13.75 0.81
CA PRO A 48 14.07 -13.50 1.22
C PRO A 48 13.93 -12.32 2.20
N ALA A 49 12.81 -11.60 2.11
CA ALA A 49 12.40 -10.62 3.11
C ALA A 49 12.30 -11.24 4.51
N LEU A 50 12.51 -10.42 5.55
CA LEU A 50 12.25 -10.80 6.94
C LEU A 50 10.76 -11.05 7.17
N THR A 51 9.93 -10.17 6.61
CA THR A 51 8.47 -10.27 6.71
C THR A 51 7.81 -9.45 5.61
N ASP A 52 6.64 -9.94 5.18
CA ASP A 52 5.65 -9.17 4.44
C ASP A 52 4.57 -8.74 5.43
N GLN A 53 4.38 -7.43 5.62
CA GLN A 53 3.28 -6.97 6.46
C GLN A 53 1.94 -7.09 5.72
N SER A 54 0.84 -7.14 6.49
CA SER A 54 -0.49 -6.94 5.92
C SER A 54 -0.56 -5.60 5.17
N PRO A 55 -1.21 -5.53 3.99
CA PRO A 55 -1.33 -4.30 3.24
C PRO A 55 -1.93 -3.18 4.09
N VAL A 56 -1.33 -1.99 4.04
CA VAL A 56 -1.85 -0.81 4.74
C VAL A 56 -2.93 -0.17 3.88
N ASP A 57 -4.18 -0.32 4.29
CA ASP A 57 -5.34 0.31 3.65
C ASP A 57 -5.53 1.74 4.15
N PHE A 58 -5.38 2.71 3.23
CA PHE A 58 -5.53 4.14 3.49
C PHE A 58 -6.72 4.74 2.71
N THR A 59 -7.69 3.90 2.31
CA THR A 59 -8.89 4.33 1.56
C THR A 59 -9.69 5.39 2.33
N SER A 60 -9.79 5.27 3.65
CA SER A 60 -10.55 6.19 4.51
C SER A 60 -9.74 7.38 5.03
N GLY A 61 -8.49 7.56 4.58
CA GLY A 61 -7.59 8.60 5.06
C GLY A 61 -6.25 8.05 5.52
N GLU A 62 -5.59 8.76 6.44
CA GLU A 62 -4.28 8.34 6.95
C GLU A 62 -4.35 6.97 7.65
N ALA A 63 -3.40 6.09 7.32
CA ALA A 63 -3.25 4.79 7.95
C ALA A 63 -1.78 4.39 8.10
N LYS A 64 -1.48 3.52 9.07
CA LYS A 64 -0.11 3.16 9.46
C LYS A 64 0.11 1.65 9.39
N SER A 65 1.34 1.27 9.06
CA SER A 65 1.84 -0.09 9.18
C SER A 65 1.93 -0.53 10.65
N ALA A 66 2.14 -1.84 10.86
CA ALA A 66 2.66 -2.32 12.12
C ALA A 66 4.10 -1.81 12.33
N ALA A 67 4.57 -1.84 13.59
CA ALA A 67 5.96 -1.52 13.88
C ALA A 67 6.89 -2.50 13.16
N PHE A 68 7.95 -1.98 12.55
CA PHE A 68 8.96 -2.78 11.88
C PHE A 68 9.66 -3.70 12.88
N ASN A 69 10.09 -4.86 12.40
CA ASN A 69 10.84 -5.81 13.17
C ASN A 69 12.12 -5.17 13.77
N ALA A 70 12.56 -5.70 14.91
CA ALA A 70 13.79 -5.27 15.58
C ALA A 70 15.05 -5.39 14.69
N SER A 71 15.01 -6.25 13.67
CA SER A 71 16.12 -6.49 12.73
C SER A 71 15.99 -5.73 11.41
N THR A 72 14.90 -4.96 11.22
CA THR A 72 14.64 -4.27 9.95
C THR A 72 15.53 -3.04 9.81
N SER A 73 16.23 -2.95 8.68
CA SER A 73 17.12 -1.84 8.32
C SER A 73 16.68 -1.14 7.02
N LEU A 74 15.89 -1.82 6.19
CA LEU A 74 15.26 -1.24 5.02
C LEU A 74 13.90 -1.88 4.75
N ILE A 75 13.06 -1.17 3.99
CA ILE A 75 11.78 -1.66 3.51
C ILE A 75 11.67 -1.46 2.00
N GLU A 76 10.88 -2.31 1.36
CA GLU A 76 10.29 -2.04 0.05
C GLU A 76 8.83 -1.63 0.25
N ILE A 77 8.41 -0.57 -0.43
CA ILE A 77 7.01 -0.18 -0.52
C ILE A 77 6.54 -0.20 -1.98
N ILE A 78 5.33 -0.72 -2.19
CA ILE A 78 4.62 -0.59 -3.47
C ILE A 78 3.14 -0.37 -3.18
N CYS A 79 2.56 0.66 -3.79
CA CYS A 79 1.17 1.04 -3.58
C CYS A 79 0.36 0.88 -4.86
N ASN A 80 -0.91 0.52 -4.76
CA ASN A 80 -1.81 0.48 -5.91
C ASN A 80 -2.42 1.86 -6.25
N ALA A 81 -2.20 2.85 -5.39
CA ALA A 81 -2.59 4.24 -5.55
C ALA A 81 -1.43 5.16 -5.13
N GLN A 82 -1.39 6.39 -5.66
CA GLN A 82 -0.37 7.37 -5.28
C GLN A 82 -0.53 7.77 -3.82
N ALA A 83 0.55 7.64 -3.04
CA ALA A 83 0.51 7.88 -1.60
C ALA A 83 1.63 8.82 -1.15
N ALA A 84 1.31 9.75 -0.25
CA ALA A 84 2.29 10.43 0.58
C ALA A 84 2.58 9.57 1.80
N TYR A 85 3.82 9.60 2.30
CA TYR A 85 4.23 8.77 3.43
C TYR A 85 5.12 9.51 4.43
N LEU A 86 5.12 9.04 5.67
CA LEU A 86 6.00 9.51 6.75
C LEU A 86 6.44 8.31 7.60
N ILE A 87 7.71 8.31 8.02
CA ILE A 87 8.32 7.24 8.82
C ILE A 87 8.71 7.78 10.20
N GLY A 88 8.51 6.98 11.24
CA GLY A 88 8.92 7.28 12.62
C GLY A 88 8.22 6.38 13.63
N ALA A 89 8.37 6.64 14.93
CA ALA A 89 7.78 5.78 15.97
C ALA A 89 6.24 5.82 16.00
N ASN A 90 5.64 7.00 15.74
CA ASN A 90 4.20 7.19 15.59
C ASN A 90 3.91 8.26 14.52
N PRO A 91 4.20 7.95 13.25
CA PRO A 91 4.15 8.94 12.17
C PRO A 91 2.70 9.21 11.78
N THR A 92 2.35 10.44 11.42
CA THR A 92 1.07 10.78 10.80
C THR A 92 1.37 11.49 9.49
N ALA A 93 1.21 10.79 8.37
CA ALA A 93 1.47 11.33 7.05
C ALA A 93 0.43 12.39 6.68
N THR A 94 0.90 13.38 5.94
CA THR A 94 0.10 14.44 5.33
C THR A 94 0.38 14.45 3.84
N ALA A 95 -0.51 15.05 3.05
CA ALA A 95 -0.32 15.18 1.61
C ALA A 95 0.96 15.96 1.22
N ASN A 96 1.61 16.67 2.15
CA ASN A 96 2.83 17.44 1.88
C ASN A 96 4.12 16.64 2.09
N ASN A 97 4.05 15.41 2.62
CA ASN A 97 5.23 14.59 2.82
C ASN A 97 5.76 13.98 1.50
N SER A 98 6.86 13.24 1.60
CA SER A 98 7.40 12.47 0.48
C SER A 98 6.36 11.51 -0.07
N TRP A 99 6.44 11.17 -1.36
CA TRP A 99 5.43 10.36 -2.01
C TRP A 99 6.02 9.18 -2.79
N VAL A 100 5.16 8.22 -3.11
CA VAL A 100 5.42 7.07 -3.97
C VAL A 100 4.35 7.01 -5.07
N PRO A 101 4.74 6.90 -6.36
CA PRO A 101 3.79 6.68 -7.44
C PRO A 101 3.06 5.34 -7.30
N ALA A 102 1.85 5.26 -7.86
CA ALA A 102 1.14 3.99 -7.97
C ALA A 102 1.92 2.99 -8.85
N GLY A 103 2.01 1.73 -8.41
CA GLY A 103 2.63 0.64 -9.15
C GLY A 103 4.17 0.67 -9.19
N VAL A 104 4.81 1.58 -8.47
CA VAL A 104 6.27 1.72 -8.45
C VAL A 104 6.83 1.28 -7.10
N SER A 105 7.74 0.32 -7.12
CA SER A 105 8.50 -0.08 -5.94
C SER A 105 9.50 0.99 -5.52
N LYS A 106 9.63 1.19 -4.21
CA LYS A 106 10.63 2.09 -3.61
C LYS A 106 11.29 1.44 -2.40
N PHE A 107 12.62 1.41 -2.40
CA PHE A 107 13.42 0.98 -1.26
C PHE A 107 13.76 2.17 -0.35
N ILE A 108 13.61 1.99 0.96
CA ILE A 108 13.82 3.05 1.96
C ILE A 108 14.56 2.47 3.16
N GLY A 109 15.66 3.11 3.58
CA GLY A 109 16.33 2.78 4.83
C GLY A 109 15.50 3.26 6.04
N VAL A 110 15.34 2.42 7.05
CA VAL A 110 14.49 2.70 8.22
C VAL A 110 15.20 2.31 9.52
N LYS A 111 14.66 2.75 10.66
CA LYS A 111 15.08 2.25 11.97
C LYS A 111 14.15 1.13 12.43
N PRO A 112 14.66 0.16 13.19
CA PRO A 112 13.81 -0.83 13.85
C PRO A 112 12.73 -0.18 14.71
N SER A 113 11.57 -0.84 14.84
CA SER A 113 10.40 -0.37 15.60
C SER A 113 9.70 0.90 15.10
N ASP A 114 10.24 1.59 14.10
CA ASP A 114 9.48 2.64 13.40
C ASP A 114 8.26 2.03 12.68
N LYS A 115 7.35 2.89 12.24
CA LYS A 115 6.23 2.58 11.35
C LYS A 115 6.34 3.44 10.12
N ILE A 116 5.59 3.09 9.08
CA ILE A 116 5.29 3.97 7.97
C ILE A 116 3.79 4.29 7.95
N SER A 117 3.48 5.57 7.83
CA SER A 117 2.13 6.09 7.64
C SER A 117 1.95 6.49 6.19
N PHE A 118 0.76 6.26 5.64
CA PHE A 118 0.35 6.59 4.28
C PHE A 118 -0.93 7.41 4.27
N ILE A 119 -1.05 8.31 3.30
CA ILE A 119 -2.29 9.02 2.97
C ILE A 119 -2.32 9.28 1.47
N THR A 120 -3.53 9.36 0.90
CA THR A 120 -3.71 9.73 -0.51
C THR A 120 -2.98 11.03 -0.84
N LYS A 121 -2.18 10.98 -1.91
CA LYS A 121 -1.53 12.17 -2.49
C LYS A 121 -2.31 12.56 -3.74
N PRO A 122 -3.06 13.69 -3.72
CA PRO A 122 -3.78 14.18 -4.90
C PRO A 122 -2.83 14.60 -6.03
#